data_AF-A0A6G3XG24-F1
#
_entry.id   AF-A0A6G3XG24-F1
#
_cell.length_a   1.000
_cell.length_b   1.000
_cell.length_c   1.000
_cell.angle_alpha   90.00
_cell.angle_beta   90.00
_cell.angle_gamma   90.00
#
_symmetry.space_group_name_H-M   'P 1'
#
loop_
_entity.id
_entity.type
_entity.pdbx_description
1 polymer ?
#
loop_
_entity_poly.entity_id
_entity_poly.type
_entity_poly.pdbx_seq_one_letter_code
_entity_poly.pdbx_strand_id
1 'polypeptide(L)'
;QGTAALAHRMADLIEALDRLWTDGGPRDEDAAWWAAHLLNGSLLRVADARPYLGVLRVLAGRITRRSAAPDGPGDLGAYGEFGPWFWRRLRLPEEDRIDLLRRLVPADGLPRTDGDERYLDAVARRLALDAPAVQPLLCRWFTDERPLLVGPDAPDVPLR
;
A
#
# COMPACT_ATOMS: atom_id res chain seq x y z
N GLN A 1 17.06 -18.09 -10.35
CA GLN A 1 15.82 -18.86 -10.60
C GLN A 1 14.82 -18.74 -9.43
N GLY A 2 15.24 -18.73 -8.16
CA GLY A 2 14.31 -18.63 -7.01
C GLY A 2 13.53 -17.32 -6.84
N THR A 3 14.11 -16.15 -7.17
CA THR A 3 13.46 -14.85 -6.98
C THR A 3 12.25 -14.65 -7.90
N ALA A 4 12.39 -14.99 -9.19
CA ALA A 4 11.29 -14.88 -10.16
C ALA A 4 10.13 -15.85 -9.82
N ALA A 5 10.45 -17.08 -9.43
CA ALA A 5 9.44 -18.04 -9.00
C ALA A 5 8.67 -17.56 -7.75
N LEU A 6 9.39 -16.99 -6.77
CA LEU A 6 8.74 -16.40 -5.58
C LEU A 6 7.88 -15.18 -5.94
N ALA A 7 8.37 -14.32 -6.84
CA ALA A 7 7.61 -13.15 -7.29
C ALA A 7 6.30 -13.56 -7.98
N HIS A 8 6.34 -14.61 -8.80
CA HIS A 8 5.14 -15.17 -9.43
C HIS A 8 4.16 -15.69 -8.38
N ARG A 9 4.63 -16.50 -7.40
CA ARG A 9 3.76 -16.98 -6.32
C ARG A 9 3.17 -15.86 -5.46
N MET A 10 3.92 -14.79 -5.21
CA MET A 10 3.39 -13.63 -4.48
C MET A 10 2.31 -12.90 -5.30
N ALA A 11 2.50 -12.78 -6.62
CA ALA A 11 1.46 -12.24 -7.50
C ALA A 11 0.21 -13.12 -7.50
N ASP A 12 0.37 -14.45 -7.52
CA ASP A 12 -0.75 -15.40 -7.41
C ASP A 12 -1.50 -15.25 -6.09
N LEU A 13 -0.81 -14.98 -4.98
CA LEU A 13 -1.43 -14.71 -3.67
C LEU A 13 -2.22 -13.40 -3.67
N ILE A 14 -1.71 -12.33 -4.31
CA ILE A 14 -2.47 -11.08 -4.46
C ILE A 14 -3.74 -11.31 -5.27
N GLU A 15 -3.63 -12.04 -6.38
CA GLU A 15 -4.79 -12.36 -7.20
C GLU A 15 -5.78 -13.28 -6.45
N ALA A 16 -5.29 -14.20 -5.61
CA ALA A 16 -6.14 -15.01 -4.75
C ALA A 16 -6.90 -14.14 -3.73
N LEU A 17 -6.23 -13.16 -3.11
CA LEU A 17 -6.87 -12.20 -2.20
C LEU A 17 -8.01 -11.43 -2.88
N ASP A 18 -7.78 -10.96 -4.10
CA ASP A 18 -8.82 -10.27 -4.88
C ASP A 18 -10.01 -11.17 -5.21
N ARG A 19 -9.80 -12.46 -5.47
CA ARG A 19 -10.89 -13.43 -5.72
C ARG A 19 -11.65 -13.80 -4.46
N LEU A 20 -10.94 -13.87 -3.33
CA LEU A 20 -11.49 -14.24 -2.03
C LEU A 20 -12.26 -13.09 -1.37
N TRP A 21 -12.08 -11.86 -1.85
CA TRP A 21 -12.76 -10.69 -1.31
C TRP A 21 -13.60 -9.96 -2.35
N THR A 22 -14.91 -9.93 -2.17
CA THR A 22 -15.85 -9.23 -3.05
C THR A 22 -16.39 -7.94 -2.42
N ASP A 23 -17.10 -7.12 -3.20
CA ASP A 23 -17.74 -5.90 -2.70
C ASP A 23 -18.72 -6.19 -1.55
N GLY A 24 -19.29 -7.41 -1.49
CA GLY A 24 -20.17 -7.86 -0.41
C GLY A 24 -19.46 -8.52 0.79
N GLY A 25 -18.13 -8.47 0.87
CA GLY A 25 -17.33 -9.10 1.94
C GLY A 25 -16.51 -10.32 1.48
N PRO A 26 -15.85 -11.01 2.42
CA PRO A 26 -15.04 -12.18 2.12
C PRO A 26 -15.90 -13.36 1.68
N ARG A 27 -15.54 -14.00 0.56
CA ARG A 27 -16.14 -15.28 0.14
C ARG A 27 -15.72 -16.42 1.07
N ASP A 28 -14.50 -16.31 1.59
CA ASP A 28 -13.88 -17.22 2.56
C ASP A 28 -12.85 -16.41 3.35
N GLU A 29 -13.23 -16.05 4.59
CA GLU A 29 -12.46 -15.18 5.47
C GLU A 29 -11.14 -15.84 5.91
N ASP A 30 -11.18 -17.14 6.22
CA ASP A 30 -10.01 -17.91 6.65
C ASP A 30 -8.98 -18.01 5.54
N ALA A 31 -9.42 -18.32 4.31
CA ALA A 31 -8.52 -18.40 3.17
C ALA A 31 -7.91 -17.03 2.83
N ALA A 32 -8.70 -15.96 2.92
CA ALA A 32 -8.22 -14.59 2.66
C ALA A 32 -7.18 -14.18 3.71
N TRP A 33 -7.45 -14.46 4.98
CA TRP A 33 -6.52 -14.22 6.07
C TRP A 33 -5.19 -14.97 5.86
N TRP A 34 -5.23 -16.27 5.56
CA TRP A 34 -4.01 -17.03 5.30
C TRP A 34 -3.21 -16.51 4.10
N ALA A 35 -3.87 -16.12 3.02
CA ALA A 35 -3.19 -15.58 1.85
C ALA A 35 -2.46 -14.27 2.18
N ALA A 36 -3.08 -13.37 2.94
CA ALA A 36 -2.46 -12.14 3.41
C ALA A 36 -1.30 -12.42 4.38
N HIS A 37 -1.51 -13.30 5.35
CA HIS A 37 -0.53 -13.64 6.36
C HIS A 37 0.73 -14.28 5.76
N LEU A 38 0.55 -15.18 4.79
CA LEU A 38 1.65 -15.78 4.05
C LEU A 38 2.40 -14.74 3.21
N LEU A 39 1.69 -13.87 2.49
CA LEU A 39 2.31 -12.81 1.69
C LEU A 39 3.12 -11.84 2.58
N ASN A 40 2.53 -11.39 3.69
CA ASN A 40 3.17 -10.52 4.68
C ASN A 40 4.43 -11.18 5.26
N GLY A 41 4.29 -12.39 5.81
CA GLY A 41 5.38 -13.14 6.41
C GLY A 41 6.50 -13.46 5.41
N SER A 42 6.19 -13.73 4.14
CA SER A 42 7.19 -13.95 3.11
C SER A 42 7.94 -12.66 2.75
N LEU A 43 7.25 -11.55 2.55
CA LEU A 43 7.86 -10.26 2.19
C LEU A 43 8.73 -9.67 3.33
N LEU A 44 8.39 -9.94 4.59
CA LEU A 44 9.21 -9.49 5.72
C LEU A 44 10.45 -10.36 5.98
N ARG A 45 10.47 -11.61 5.50
CA ARG A 45 11.59 -12.54 5.68
C ARG A 45 12.67 -12.41 4.59
N VAL A 46 12.37 -11.83 3.43
CA VAL A 46 13.39 -11.66 2.39
C VAL A 46 14.45 -10.66 2.83
N ALA A 47 15.72 -10.99 2.58
CA ALA A 47 16.85 -10.14 2.95
C ALA A 47 16.93 -8.86 2.08
N ASP A 48 16.41 -8.92 0.85
CA ASP A 48 16.32 -7.81 -0.08
C ASP A 48 14.97 -7.88 -0.81
N ALA A 49 14.16 -6.83 -0.67
CA ALA A 49 12.84 -6.76 -1.29
C ALA A 49 12.82 -6.10 -2.68
N ARG A 50 13.96 -5.57 -3.17
CA ARG A 50 14.05 -4.93 -4.51
C ARG A 50 13.55 -5.80 -5.66
N PRO A 51 13.82 -7.12 -5.71
CA PRO A 51 13.30 -7.98 -6.77
C PRO A 51 11.77 -8.05 -6.83
N TYR A 52 11.09 -7.68 -5.74
CA TYR A 52 9.63 -7.76 -5.59
C TYR A 52 8.94 -6.40 -5.70
N LEU A 53 9.64 -5.35 -6.15
CA LEU A 53 9.05 -4.00 -6.31
C LEU A 53 7.82 -3.98 -7.21
N GLY A 54 7.78 -4.80 -8.27
CA GLY A 54 6.59 -4.95 -9.11
C GLY A 54 5.37 -5.43 -8.31
N VAL A 55 5.56 -6.48 -7.51
CA VAL A 55 4.53 -7.05 -6.63
C VAL A 55 4.09 -6.04 -5.57
N LEU A 56 5.04 -5.36 -4.93
CA LEU A 56 4.77 -4.33 -3.92
C LEU A 56 3.99 -3.14 -4.50
N ARG A 57 4.30 -2.73 -5.74
CA ARG A 57 3.54 -1.68 -6.44
C ARG A 57 2.10 -2.11 -6.74
N VAL A 58 1.89 -3.37 -7.13
CA VAL A 58 0.54 -3.93 -7.33
C VAL A 58 -0.23 -3.93 -6.02
N LEU A 59 0.38 -4.43 -4.94
CA LEU A 59 -0.22 -4.45 -3.61
C LEU A 59 -0.61 -3.04 -3.12
N ALA A 60 0.28 -2.06 -3.26
CA ALA A 60 0.00 -0.67 -2.92
C ALA A 60 -1.19 -0.09 -3.73
N GLY A 61 -1.25 -0.40 -5.03
CA GLY A 61 -2.37 -0.01 -5.88
C GLY A 61 -3.70 -0.63 -5.46
N ARG A 62 -3.70 -1.89 -4.99
CA ARG A 62 -4.90 -2.59 -4.50
C ARG A 62 -5.41 -1.97 -3.21
N ILE A 63 -4.52 -1.75 -2.23
CA ILE A 63 -4.86 -1.07 -0.96
C ILE A 63 -5.49 0.29 -1.24
N THR A 64 -4.87 1.08 -2.12
CA THR A 64 -5.35 2.44 -2.44
C THR A 64 -6.71 2.42 -3.11
N ARG A 65 -6.93 1.53 -4.09
CA ARG A 65 -8.25 1.38 -4.74
C ARG A 65 -9.33 0.95 -3.75
N ARG A 66 -9.01 0.01 -2.86
CA ARG A 66 -9.96 -0.49 -1.86
C ARG A 66 -10.31 0.56 -0.81
N SER A 67 -9.34 1.40 -0.44
CA SER A 67 -9.55 2.51 0.51
C SER A 67 -10.45 3.60 -0.04
N ALA A 68 -10.54 3.73 -1.37
CA ALA A 68 -11.40 4.71 -2.04
C ALA A 68 -12.82 4.19 -2.33
N ALA A 69 -13.16 2.95 -1.96
CA ALA A 69 -14.47 2.37 -2.24
C ALA A 69 -15.61 3.09 -1.46
N PRO A 70 -16.81 3.28 -2.06
CA PRO A 70 -17.89 4.08 -1.50
C PRO A 70 -18.50 3.54 -0.20
N ASP A 71 -18.39 2.23 0.07
CA ASP A 71 -18.94 1.55 1.26
C ASP A 71 -18.22 1.93 2.57
N GLY A 72 -17.35 2.94 2.50
CA GLY A 72 -16.58 3.49 3.61
C GLY A 72 -15.27 2.71 3.84
N PRO A 73 -14.26 3.34 4.47
CA PRO A 73 -12.97 2.71 4.75
C PRO A 73 -13.04 1.70 5.91
N GLY A 74 -14.19 1.04 6.10
CA GLY A 74 -14.44 0.15 7.22
C GLY A 74 -13.82 -1.24 7.07
N ASP A 75 -13.57 -1.70 5.84
CA ASP A 75 -13.04 -3.06 5.65
C ASP A 75 -12.06 -3.17 4.47
N LEU A 76 -10.79 -2.86 4.76
CA LEU A 76 -9.66 -3.29 3.93
C LEU A 76 -9.61 -4.83 3.83
N GLY A 77 -10.35 -5.55 4.68
CA GLY A 77 -10.35 -6.98 4.75
C GLY A 77 -8.97 -7.51 5.06
N ALA A 78 -8.62 -8.58 4.37
CA ALA A 78 -7.28 -9.17 4.42
C ALA A 78 -6.16 -8.17 4.06
N TYR A 79 -6.45 -7.05 3.37
CA TYR A 79 -5.45 -6.02 3.10
C TYR A 79 -5.08 -5.17 4.33
N GLY A 80 -5.85 -5.25 5.43
CA GLY A 80 -5.54 -4.57 6.69
C GLY A 80 -4.20 -5.00 7.31
N GLU A 81 -3.68 -6.18 6.94
CA GLU A 81 -2.35 -6.62 7.37
C GLU A 81 -1.20 -5.77 6.81
N PHE A 82 -1.44 -4.96 5.76
CA PHE A 82 -0.42 -4.17 5.06
C PHE A 82 -0.46 -2.67 5.42
N GLY A 83 -0.63 -2.37 6.71
CA GLY A 83 -0.55 -1.01 7.26
C GLY A 83 0.85 -0.39 7.24
N PRO A 84 1.04 0.87 7.66
CA PRO A 84 2.32 1.59 7.55
C PRO A 84 3.50 0.89 8.23
N TRP A 85 3.25 0.15 9.31
CA TRP A 85 4.25 -0.67 9.99
C TRP A 85 4.92 -1.70 9.05
N PHE A 86 4.16 -2.30 8.13
CA PHE A 86 4.64 -3.32 7.21
C PHE A 86 5.65 -2.72 6.23
N TRP A 87 5.29 -1.60 5.59
CA TRP A 87 6.14 -0.91 4.60
C TRP A 87 7.43 -0.37 5.19
N ARG A 88 7.42 0.05 6.47
CA ARG A 88 8.63 0.45 7.19
C ARG A 88 9.59 -0.71 7.46
N ARG A 89 9.06 -1.93 7.68
CA ARG A 89 9.86 -3.11 7.98
C ARG A 89 10.48 -3.77 6.75
N LEU A 90 9.97 -3.48 5.55
CA LEU A 90 10.55 -4.00 4.31
C LEU A 90 12.02 -3.58 4.15
N ARG A 91 12.86 -4.54 3.75
CA ARG A 91 14.28 -4.34 3.46
C ARG A 91 14.43 -3.74 2.05
N LEU A 92 14.31 -2.42 1.97
CA LEU A 92 14.40 -1.62 0.74
C LEU A 92 15.33 -0.43 0.89
N PRO A 93 15.97 0.03 -0.20
CA PRO A 93 16.55 1.37 -0.27
C PRO A 93 15.50 2.45 0.02
N GLU A 94 15.95 3.62 0.48
CA GLU A 94 15.02 4.73 0.77
C GLU A 94 14.22 5.18 -0.44
N GLU A 95 14.86 5.29 -1.60
CA GLU A 95 14.19 5.75 -2.82
C GLU A 95 12.98 4.88 -3.16
N ASP A 96 13.16 3.55 -3.13
CA ASP A 96 12.09 2.59 -3.39
C ASP A 96 11.01 2.62 -2.32
N ARG A 97 11.39 2.75 -1.05
CA ARG A 97 10.44 2.85 0.06
C ARG A 97 9.59 4.11 -0.04
N ILE A 98 10.20 5.26 -0.31
CA ILE A 98 9.52 6.55 -0.47
C ILE A 98 8.64 6.52 -1.74
N ASP A 99 9.07 5.90 -2.85
CA ASP A 99 8.19 5.71 -4.02
C ASP A 99 6.95 4.90 -3.65
N LEU A 100 7.08 3.79 -2.90
CA LEU A 100 5.94 2.96 -2.48
C LEU A 100 5.00 3.71 -1.54
N LEU A 101 5.54 4.41 -0.54
CA LEU A 101 4.75 5.22 0.38
C LEU A 101 3.97 6.31 -0.36
N ARG A 102 4.58 6.97 -1.36
CA ARG A 102 3.89 7.94 -2.24
C ARG A 102 2.64 7.34 -2.89
N ARG A 103 2.67 6.06 -3.27
CA ARG A 103 1.51 5.39 -3.88
C ARG A 103 0.40 5.09 -2.88
N LEU A 104 0.73 4.96 -1.61
CA LEU A 104 -0.17 4.60 -0.53
C LEU A 104 -0.79 5.82 0.16
N VAL A 105 -0.19 7.01 0.06
CA VAL A 105 -0.75 8.25 0.64
C VAL A 105 -2.24 8.47 0.32
N PRO A 106 -2.75 8.22 -0.91
CA PRO A 106 -4.19 8.40 -1.14
C PRO A 106 -5.09 7.45 -0.33
N ALA A 107 -4.54 6.36 0.21
CA ALA A 107 -5.25 5.44 1.11
C ALA A 107 -5.41 5.99 2.54
N ASP A 108 -4.67 7.04 2.93
CA ASP A 108 -4.80 7.65 4.26
C ASP A 108 -6.18 8.27 4.51
N GLY A 109 -6.90 8.61 3.42
CA GLY A 109 -8.24 9.18 3.49
C GLY A 109 -8.33 10.50 4.25
N LEU A 110 -9.56 10.89 4.62
CA LEU A 110 -9.78 12.04 5.49
C LEU A 110 -9.33 11.71 6.93
N PRO A 111 -8.83 12.72 7.69
CA PRO A 111 -8.39 12.50 9.04
C PRO A 111 -9.47 11.88 9.93
N ARG A 112 -9.29 10.61 10.31
CA ARG A 112 -10.12 9.97 11.34
C ARG A 112 -9.61 10.34 12.73
N THR A 113 -10.54 10.42 13.67
CA THR A 113 -10.32 10.61 15.12
C THR A 113 -9.62 9.42 15.77
N ASP A 114 -9.49 8.31 15.05
CA ASP A 114 -9.30 6.98 15.64
C ASP A 114 -7.82 6.66 15.88
N GLY A 115 -6.91 7.59 15.58
CA GLY A 115 -5.50 7.51 16.02
C GLY A 115 -4.64 6.47 15.30
N ASP A 116 -5.16 5.78 14.28
CA ASP A 116 -4.37 4.84 13.48
C ASP A 116 -3.25 5.54 12.71
N GLU A 117 -2.07 4.92 12.70
CA GLU A 117 -0.89 5.41 11.98
C GLU A 117 -1.19 5.47 10.48
N ARG A 118 -0.90 6.61 9.86
CA ARG A 118 -1.03 6.84 8.41
C ARG A 118 0.25 6.53 7.64
N TYR A 119 0.13 6.31 6.34
CA TYR A 119 1.29 6.19 5.45
C TYR A 119 2.09 7.50 5.42
N LEU A 120 1.44 8.67 5.50
CA LEU A 120 2.11 9.95 5.71
C LEU A 120 2.89 10.03 7.02
N ASP A 121 2.44 9.39 8.11
CA ASP A 121 3.20 9.36 9.37
C ASP A 121 4.48 8.54 9.22
N ALA A 122 4.43 7.45 8.44
CA ALA A 122 5.63 6.68 8.12
C ALA A 122 6.66 7.53 7.35
N VAL A 123 6.21 8.36 6.41
CA VAL A 123 7.06 9.31 5.66
C VAL A 123 7.64 10.38 6.60
N ALA A 124 6.81 10.98 7.45
CA ALA A 124 7.23 11.98 8.42
C ALA A 124 8.31 11.45 9.37
N ARG A 125 8.17 10.19 9.84
CA ARG A 125 9.20 9.52 10.64
C ARG A 125 10.50 9.33 9.86
N ARG A 126 10.46 9.00 8.56
CA ARG A 126 11.68 8.88 7.76
C ARG A 126 12.36 10.23 7.57
N LEU A 127 11.60 11.27 7.27
CA LEU A 127 12.10 12.64 7.14
C LEU A 127 12.76 13.12 8.44
N ALA A 128 12.16 12.82 9.60
CA ALA A 128 12.74 13.16 10.90
C ALA A 128 14.06 12.40 11.21
N LEU A 129 14.23 11.19 10.66
CA LEU A 129 15.43 10.38 10.85
C LEU A 129 16.59 10.80 9.93
N ASP A 130 16.31 11.15 8.68
CA ASP A 130 17.33 11.50 7.68
C ASP A 130 16.76 12.49 6.64
N ALA A 131 16.68 13.76 7.05
CA ALA A 131 16.13 14.80 6.20
C ALA A 131 16.91 14.98 4.87
N PRO A 132 18.26 15.01 4.84
CA PRO A 132 19.02 15.15 3.60
C PRO A 132 18.75 14.05 2.58
N ALA A 133 18.52 12.81 3.02
CA ALA A 133 18.18 11.71 2.12
C ALA A 133 16.72 11.77 1.62
N VAL A 134 15.77 12.14 2.49
CA VAL A 134 14.33 12.01 2.21
C VAL A 134 13.75 13.26 1.52
N GLN A 135 14.19 14.47 1.90
CA GLN A 135 13.62 15.71 1.38
C GLN A 135 13.67 15.81 -0.16
N PRO A 136 14.78 15.50 -0.86
CA PRO A 136 14.82 15.53 -2.32
C PRO A 136 13.84 14.54 -2.97
N LEU A 137 13.60 13.39 -2.33
CA LEU A 137 12.65 12.38 -2.82
C LEU A 137 11.20 12.87 -2.68
N LEU A 138 10.88 13.57 -1.60
CA LEU A 138 9.57 14.20 -1.41
C LEU A 138 9.33 15.34 -2.41
N CYS A 139 10.35 16.12 -2.76
CA CYS A 139 10.21 17.16 -3.77
C CYS A 139 9.73 16.59 -5.13
N ARG A 140 10.10 15.35 -5.48
CA ARG A 140 9.64 14.66 -6.69
C ARG A 140 8.15 14.28 -6.66
N TRP A 141 7.51 14.33 -5.50
CA TRP A 141 6.08 14.04 -5.37
C TRP A 141 5.23 15.18 -5.91
N PHE A 142 5.72 16.42 -5.85
CA PHE A 142 5.00 17.57 -6.40
C PHE A 142 4.90 17.54 -7.93
N THR A 143 5.70 16.70 -8.59
CA THR A 143 5.62 16.41 -10.02
C THR A 143 4.88 15.10 -10.30
N ASP A 144 4.19 14.52 -9.32
CA ASP A 144 3.38 13.31 -9.47
C ASP A 144 2.01 13.65 -10.06
N GLU A 145 1.82 13.34 -11.34
CA GLU A 145 0.56 13.59 -12.05
C GLU A 145 -0.43 12.43 -11.98
N ARG A 146 -0.14 11.39 -11.17
CA ARG A 146 -1.04 10.25 -11.05
C ARG A 146 -2.40 10.73 -10.52
N PRO A 147 -3.51 10.30 -11.14
CA PRO A 147 -4.83 10.74 -10.73
C PRO A 147 -5.07 10.30 -9.28
N LEU A 148 -5.48 11.25 -8.46
CA LEU A 148 -6.04 10.92 -7.16
C LEU A 148 -7.31 10.11 -7.43
N LEU A 149 -7.44 8.97 -6.75
CA LEU A 149 -8.67 8.18 -6.79
C LEU A 149 -9.70 8.93 -5.96
N VAL A 150 -10.29 9.96 -6.54
CA VAL A 150 -11.47 10.59 -5.99
C VAL A 150 -12.64 9.68 -6.36
N GLY A 151 -13.44 9.29 -5.38
CA GLY A 151 -14.68 8.57 -5.65
C GLY A 151 -15.56 9.35 -6.64
N PRO A 152 -16.56 8.71 -7.27
CA PRO A 152 -17.40 9.32 -8.32
C PRO A 152 -18.12 10.63 -7.89
N ASP A 153 -18.10 10.99 -6.61
CA ASP A 153 -18.68 12.22 -6.04
C ASP A 153 -17.66 13.34 -5.77
N ALA A 154 -16.51 13.36 -6.46
CA ALA A 154 -15.66 14.56 -6.46
C ALA A 154 -16.48 15.75 -6.96
N PRO A 155 -16.73 16.81 -6.16
CA PRO A 155 -17.33 18.01 -6.72
C PRO A 155 -16.39 18.51 -7.81
N ASP A 156 -16.94 18.68 -9.00
CA ASP A 156 -16.26 19.30 -10.13
C ASP A 156 -15.92 20.72 -9.69
N VAL A 157 -14.71 20.94 -9.17
CA VAL A 157 -14.25 22.27 -8.77
C VAL A 157 -13.63 22.88 -10.02
N PRO A 158 -14.31 23.80 -10.72
CA PRO A 158 -13.71 24.45 -11.87
C PRO A 158 -12.52 25.27 -11.38
N LEU A 159 -11.34 24.97 -11.93
CA LEU A 159 -10.16 25.80 -11.77
C LEU A 159 -10.49 27.19 -12.31
N ARG A 160 -10.52 28.18 -11.41
CA ARG A 160 -10.60 29.61 -11.76
C ARG A 160 -9.23 30.17 -12.09
#